data_AF-A0A812AWW2-F1
#
_entry.id   AF-A0A812AWW2-F1
#
_cell.length_a   1.000
_cell.length_b   1.000
_cell.length_c   1.000
_cell.angle_alpha   90.00
_cell.angle_beta   90.00
_cell.angle_gamma   90.00
#
_symmetry.space_group_name_H-M   'P 1'
#
loop_
_entity.id
_entity.type
_entity.pdbx_description
1 polymer ?
#
loop_
_entity_poly.entity_id
_entity_poly.type
_entity_poly.pdbx_seq_one_letter_code
_entity_poly.pdbx_strand_id
1 'polypeptide(L)'
;MPPKRRKLLGRRTASASAARAARASETPEQTSLCLSRMASSSATRLSIESAAVRTERLASAASTMSARRTRLSVEERSFQNSQDAVRVARLRVSQSPAQKTLRRLRNATAKVCSRGLESPEQKTSRRLRNTRATAAYRDSEQPQETAHRRVRNARSTASARTAEDSEVRRQRLENINQFRATLNGVTSPSASFWSNAAYNYVCTVNYSTRRDVQIGAMDKVCTFCNTKKWGDEQPGLVALGAKSNSLL
;
A
#
# COMPACT_ATOMS: atom_id res chain seq x y z
N MET A 1 74.63 -7.52 18.66
CA MET A 1 74.67 -7.93 17.23
C MET A 1 73.32 -7.66 16.58
N PRO A 2 73.24 -6.97 15.43
CA PRO A 2 71.96 -6.69 14.78
C PRO A 2 71.47 -7.93 14.01
N PRO A 3 70.15 -8.17 13.92
CA PRO A 3 69.63 -9.31 13.17
C PRO A 3 69.82 -9.08 11.66
N LYS A 4 70.48 -10.04 11.00
CA LYS A 4 70.73 -10.01 9.54
C LYS A 4 69.40 -10.05 8.79
N ARG A 5 69.13 -9.01 7.99
CA ARG A 5 67.97 -8.91 7.09
C ARG A 5 67.93 -10.09 6.11
N ARG A 6 66.88 -10.91 6.14
CA ARG A 6 66.61 -11.96 5.15
C ARG A 6 66.27 -11.32 3.79
N LYS A 7 67.24 -11.27 2.87
CA LYS A 7 67.04 -10.91 1.45
C LYS A 7 66.74 -12.16 0.61
N LEU A 8 65.56 -12.77 0.74
CA LEU A 8 65.17 -13.93 -0.10
C LEU A 8 63.67 -13.94 -0.45
N LEU A 9 63.12 -12.79 -0.82
CA LEU A 9 61.82 -12.74 -1.51
C LEU A 9 62.09 -12.29 -2.95
N GLY A 10 62.19 -13.25 -3.88
CA GLY A 10 62.22 -12.93 -5.32
C GLY A 10 63.15 -13.75 -6.24
N ARG A 11 63.95 -14.70 -5.76
CA ARG A 11 64.74 -15.55 -6.67
C ARG A 11 63.84 -16.56 -7.38
N ARG A 12 63.69 -16.42 -8.70
CA ARG A 12 63.18 -17.47 -9.60
C ARG A 12 64.11 -18.67 -9.47
N THR A 13 63.71 -19.68 -8.72
CA THR A 13 64.48 -20.92 -8.60
C THR A 13 64.35 -21.73 -9.89
N ALA A 14 65.39 -22.50 -10.23
CA ALA A 14 65.35 -23.42 -11.37
C ALA A 14 64.15 -24.38 -11.28
N SER A 15 63.78 -24.83 -10.07
CA SER A 15 62.59 -25.68 -9.87
C SER A 15 61.27 -24.96 -10.15
N ALA A 16 61.15 -23.66 -9.81
CA ALA A 16 59.96 -22.87 -10.14
C ALA A 16 59.85 -22.62 -11.65
N SER A 17 60.99 -22.50 -12.35
CA SER A 17 61.02 -22.40 -13.82
C SER A 17 60.64 -23.72 -14.48
N ALA A 18 61.19 -24.84 -14.02
CA ALA A 18 60.86 -26.18 -14.50
C ALA A 18 59.38 -26.54 -14.27
N ALA A 19 58.83 -26.23 -13.09
CA ALA A 19 57.41 -26.43 -12.81
C ALA A 19 56.49 -25.57 -13.70
N ARG A 20 56.93 -24.35 -14.09
CA ARG A 20 56.18 -23.52 -15.05
C ARG A 20 56.24 -24.09 -16.47
N ALA A 21 57.40 -24.58 -16.91
CA ALA A 21 57.56 -25.22 -18.21
C ALA A 21 56.76 -26.53 -18.32
N ALA A 22 56.74 -27.33 -17.24
CA ALA A 22 55.90 -28.52 -17.15
C ALA A 22 54.40 -28.17 -17.24
N ARG A 23 53.92 -27.14 -16.52
CA ARG A 23 52.53 -26.68 -16.64
C ARG A 23 52.19 -26.11 -18.02
N ALA A 24 53.15 -25.47 -18.68
CA ALA A 24 52.96 -24.93 -20.04
C ALA A 24 52.85 -26.01 -21.11
N SER A 25 53.29 -27.24 -20.82
CA SER A 25 53.21 -28.41 -21.71
C SER A 25 52.16 -29.42 -21.26
N GLU A 26 51.34 -29.10 -20.24
CA GLU A 26 50.26 -29.98 -19.80
C GLU A 26 49.19 -30.12 -20.88
N THR A 27 48.78 -31.37 -21.11
CA THR A 27 47.61 -31.68 -21.92
C THR A 27 46.31 -31.34 -21.15
N PRO A 28 45.19 -31.07 -21.85
CA PRO A 28 43.90 -30.83 -21.20
C PRO A 28 43.48 -31.98 -20.26
N GLU A 29 43.84 -33.22 -20.60
CA GLU A 29 43.60 -34.40 -19.78
C GLU A 29 44.40 -34.35 -18.48
N GLN A 30 45.71 -34.06 -18.54
CA GLN A 30 46.56 -33.90 -17.36
C GLN A 30 46.10 -32.74 -16.46
N THR A 31 45.72 -31.61 -17.07
CA THR A 31 45.17 -30.48 -16.33
C THR A 31 43.85 -30.84 -15.65
N SER A 32 42.95 -31.57 -16.33
CA SER A 32 41.67 -32.01 -15.74
C SER A 32 41.87 -32.98 -14.57
N LEU A 33 42.81 -33.94 -14.69
CA LEU A 33 43.18 -34.85 -13.60
C LEU A 33 43.78 -34.09 -12.42
N CYS A 34 44.64 -33.10 -12.67
CA CYS A 34 45.22 -32.25 -11.64
C CYS A 34 44.13 -31.46 -10.89
N LEU A 35 43.21 -30.81 -11.63
CA LEU A 35 42.07 -30.09 -11.05
C LEU A 35 41.14 -31.02 -10.26
N SER A 36 40.87 -32.22 -10.77
CA SER A 36 40.09 -33.24 -10.06
C SER A 36 40.74 -33.62 -8.73
N ARG A 37 42.06 -33.86 -8.73
CA ARG A 37 42.80 -34.20 -7.50
C ARG A 37 42.80 -33.05 -6.49
N MET A 38 42.94 -31.82 -6.96
CA MET A 38 42.81 -30.63 -6.11
C MET A 38 41.41 -30.51 -5.51
N ALA A 39 40.36 -30.70 -6.32
CA ALA A 39 38.98 -30.67 -5.87
C ALA A 39 38.70 -31.76 -4.82
N SER A 40 39.16 -32.99 -5.05
CA SER A 40 39.05 -34.08 -4.06
C SER A 40 39.75 -33.73 -2.75
N SER A 41 40.98 -33.24 -2.82
CA SER A 41 41.74 -32.84 -1.63
C SER A 41 41.04 -31.72 -0.86
N SER A 42 40.50 -30.73 -1.57
CA SER A 42 39.69 -29.67 -0.97
C SER A 42 38.40 -30.20 -0.35
N ALA A 43 37.71 -31.12 -1.02
CA ALA A 43 36.50 -31.75 -0.49
C ALA A 43 36.77 -32.52 0.81
N THR A 44 37.87 -33.30 0.86
CA THR A 44 38.29 -33.99 2.08
C THR A 44 38.62 -33.02 3.21
N ARG A 45 39.32 -31.92 2.92
CA ARG A 45 39.59 -30.88 3.93
C ARG A 45 38.30 -30.25 4.47
N LEU A 46 37.33 -30.01 3.60
CA LEU A 46 36.02 -29.46 3.97
C LEU A 46 35.13 -30.47 4.71
N SER A 47 35.32 -31.78 4.51
CA SER A 47 34.52 -32.80 5.20
C SER A 47 34.99 -33.06 6.63
N ILE A 48 36.28 -32.86 6.90
CA ILE A 48 36.86 -33.02 8.24
C ILE A 48 36.95 -31.69 9.02
N GLU A 49 36.50 -30.58 8.41
CA GLU A 49 36.60 -29.26 9.04
C GLU A 49 35.73 -29.19 10.31
N SER A 50 36.24 -28.57 11.38
CA SER A 50 35.45 -28.33 12.58
C SER A 50 34.45 -27.19 12.35
N ALA A 51 33.39 -27.15 13.17
CA ALA A 51 32.38 -26.08 13.08
C ALA A 51 32.99 -24.68 13.25
N ALA A 52 33.98 -24.51 14.15
CA ALA A 52 34.66 -23.24 14.37
C ALA A 52 35.50 -22.80 13.16
N VAL A 53 36.25 -23.73 12.56
CA VAL A 53 37.03 -23.44 11.35
C VAL A 53 36.09 -23.11 10.17
N ARG A 54 34.96 -23.81 10.07
CA ARG A 54 33.94 -23.54 9.06
C ARG A 54 33.35 -22.14 9.21
N THR A 55 32.98 -21.73 10.41
CA THR A 55 32.40 -20.39 10.62
C THR A 55 33.39 -19.30 10.30
N GLU A 56 34.66 -19.44 10.71
CA GLU A 56 35.72 -18.48 10.39
C GLU A 56 35.98 -18.39 8.87
N ARG A 57 36.04 -19.53 8.17
CA ARG A 57 36.19 -19.59 6.72
C ARG A 57 35.02 -18.90 6.00
N LEU A 58 33.79 -19.15 6.43
CA LEU A 58 32.60 -18.52 5.86
C LEU A 58 32.55 -17.02 6.16
N ALA A 59 32.95 -16.59 7.36
CA ALA A 59 33.05 -15.18 7.73
C ALA A 59 34.10 -14.45 6.89
N SER A 60 35.28 -15.05 6.71
CA SER A 60 36.34 -14.50 5.86
C SER A 60 35.92 -14.38 4.39
N ALA A 61 35.20 -15.38 3.88
CA ALA A 61 34.64 -15.34 2.53
C ALA A 61 33.57 -14.25 2.39
N ALA A 62 32.70 -14.08 3.39
CA ALA A 62 31.69 -13.03 3.42
C ALA A 62 32.32 -11.63 3.44
N SER A 63 33.37 -11.42 4.26
CA SER A 63 34.13 -10.16 4.31
C SER A 63 34.79 -9.84 2.97
N THR A 64 35.41 -10.83 2.34
CA THR A 64 36.04 -10.67 1.02
C THR A 64 35.00 -10.30 -0.04
N MET A 65 33.84 -10.96 -0.04
CA MET A 65 32.74 -10.66 -0.97
C MET A 65 32.13 -9.27 -0.72
N SER A 66 32.00 -8.87 0.53
CA SER A 66 31.53 -7.53 0.90
C SER A 66 32.49 -6.45 0.39
N ALA A 67 33.80 -6.61 0.66
CA ALA A 67 34.83 -5.70 0.20
C ALA A 67 34.92 -5.62 -1.32
N ARG A 68 34.66 -6.72 -2.04
CA ARG A 68 34.55 -6.69 -3.50
C ARG A 68 33.34 -5.88 -3.96
N ARG A 69 32.17 -6.10 -3.36
CA ARG A 69 30.91 -5.41 -3.74
C ARG A 69 30.97 -3.89 -3.55
N THR A 70 31.67 -3.41 -2.52
CA THR A 70 31.83 -1.97 -2.27
C THR A 70 32.74 -1.28 -3.29
N ARG A 71 33.64 -2.04 -3.94
CA ARG A 71 34.55 -1.53 -4.97
C ARG A 71 33.99 -1.58 -6.39
N LEU A 72 32.88 -2.31 -6.60
CA LEU A 72 32.29 -2.45 -7.94
C LEU A 72 31.77 -1.11 -8.45
N SER A 73 32.04 -0.83 -9.73
CA SER A 73 31.41 0.27 -10.44
C SER A 73 29.91 0.05 -10.62
N VAL A 74 29.19 1.10 -10.99
CA VAL A 74 27.74 1.01 -11.27
C VAL A 74 27.48 0.05 -12.45
N GLU A 75 28.32 0.09 -13.48
CA GLU A 75 28.22 -0.76 -14.67
C GLU A 75 28.47 -2.23 -14.33
N GLU A 76 29.54 -2.52 -13.58
CA GLU A 76 29.85 -3.89 -13.14
C GLU A 76 28.73 -4.45 -12.25
N ARG A 77 28.17 -3.61 -11.37
CA ARG A 77 27.03 -3.99 -10.53
C ARG A 77 25.78 -4.27 -11.36
N SER A 78 25.50 -3.43 -12.37
CA SER A 78 24.38 -3.63 -13.29
C SER A 78 24.53 -4.93 -14.08
N PHE A 79 25.72 -5.19 -14.61
CA PHE A 79 26.04 -6.42 -15.33
C PHE A 79 25.92 -7.66 -14.43
N GLN A 80 26.41 -7.60 -13.19
CA GLN A 80 26.26 -8.71 -12.26
C GLN A 80 24.78 -8.97 -11.92
N ASN A 81 24.00 -7.91 -11.69
CA ASN A 81 22.56 -8.02 -11.43
C ASN A 81 21.81 -8.63 -12.63
N SER A 82 22.18 -8.28 -13.86
CA SER A 82 21.56 -8.84 -15.07
C SER A 82 21.87 -10.33 -15.23
N GLN A 83 23.13 -10.73 -15.00
CA GLN A 83 23.51 -12.14 -14.99
C GLN A 83 22.76 -12.94 -13.92
N ASP A 84 22.63 -12.38 -12.71
CA ASP A 84 21.87 -13.01 -11.63
C ASP A 84 20.38 -13.13 -11.96
N ALA A 85 19.79 -12.11 -12.60
CA ALA A 85 18.41 -12.16 -13.06
C ALA A 85 18.19 -13.29 -14.08
N VAL A 86 19.09 -13.43 -15.06
CA VAL A 86 19.05 -14.51 -16.05
C VAL A 86 19.18 -15.88 -15.38
N ARG A 87 20.13 -16.04 -14.45
CA ARG A 87 20.32 -17.27 -13.70
C ARG A 87 19.07 -17.65 -12.91
N VAL A 88 18.46 -16.70 -12.21
CA VAL A 88 17.21 -16.93 -11.46
C VAL A 88 16.06 -17.27 -12.40
N ALA A 89 15.95 -16.62 -13.55
CA ALA A 89 14.93 -16.93 -14.56
C ALA A 89 15.07 -18.37 -15.06
N ARG A 90 16.29 -18.82 -15.39
CA ARG A 90 16.55 -20.23 -15.78
C ARG A 90 16.12 -21.22 -14.69
N LEU A 91 16.50 -20.95 -13.43
CA LEU A 91 16.09 -21.76 -12.28
C LEU A 91 14.57 -21.72 -12.01
N ARG A 92 13.86 -20.69 -12.48
CA ARG A 92 12.40 -20.59 -12.37
C ARG A 92 11.68 -21.40 -13.44
N VAL A 93 12.26 -21.47 -14.64
CA VAL A 93 11.74 -22.28 -15.74
C VAL A 93 11.93 -23.76 -15.45
N SER A 94 13.08 -24.16 -14.91
CA SER A 94 13.38 -25.56 -14.58
C SER A 94 12.75 -26.05 -13.26
N GLN A 95 11.93 -25.23 -12.59
CA GLN A 95 11.34 -25.57 -11.29
C GLN A 95 10.18 -26.55 -11.43
N SER A 96 10.15 -27.58 -10.59
CA SER A 96 9.00 -28.48 -10.52
C SER A 96 7.78 -27.76 -9.91
N PRO A 97 6.54 -28.23 -10.17
CA PRO A 97 5.33 -27.67 -9.57
C PRO A 97 5.39 -27.63 -8.04
N ALA A 98 5.88 -28.68 -7.38
CA ALA A 98 6.04 -28.74 -5.93
C ALA A 98 7.01 -27.66 -5.42
N GLN A 99 8.16 -27.49 -6.07
CA GLN A 99 9.13 -26.44 -5.73
C GLN A 99 8.54 -25.04 -5.91
N LYS A 100 7.77 -24.82 -6.98
CA LYS A 100 7.08 -23.56 -7.26
C LYS A 100 6.07 -23.23 -6.16
N THR A 101 5.28 -24.22 -5.72
CA THR A 101 4.31 -24.07 -4.63
C THR A 101 5.00 -23.73 -3.32
N LEU A 102 6.01 -24.51 -2.93
CA LEU A 102 6.76 -24.30 -1.69
C LEU A 102 7.45 -22.93 -1.66
N ARG A 103 7.99 -22.47 -2.79
CA ARG A 103 8.50 -21.11 -2.91
C ARG A 103 7.42 -20.04 -2.72
N ARG A 104 6.26 -20.20 -3.38
CA ARG A 104 5.15 -19.24 -3.25
C ARG A 104 4.68 -19.15 -1.79
N LEU A 105 4.61 -20.29 -1.11
CA LEU A 105 4.27 -20.37 0.31
C LEU A 105 5.30 -19.60 1.15
N ARG A 106 6.60 -19.90 1.00
CA ARG A 106 7.67 -19.17 1.70
C ARG A 106 7.60 -17.66 1.48
N ASN A 107 7.35 -17.22 0.24
CA ASN A 107 7.20 -15.80 -0.09
C ASN A 107 5.96 -15.18 0.57
N ALA A 108 4.85 -15.91 0.65
CA ALA A 108 3.64 -15.46 1.32
C ALA A 108 3.86 -15.31 2.82
N THR A 109 4.47 -16.33 3.46
CA THR A 109 4.84 -16.29 4.88
C THR A 109 5.77 -15.12 5.19
N ALA A 110 6.84 -14.95 4.43
CA ALA A 110 7.77 -13.83 4.61
C ALA A 110 7.08 -12.46 4.48
N LYS A 111 6.13 -12.33 3.54
CA LYS A 111 5.33 -11.11 3.38
C LYS A 111 4.40 -10.86 4.57
N VAL A 112 3.77 -11.91 5.12
CA VAL A 112 2.93 -11.78 6.32
C VAL A 112 3.76 -11.40 7.53
N CYS A 113 4.89 -12.07 7.77
CA CYS A 113 5.81 -11.73 8.85
C CYS A 113 6.32 -10.29 8.73
N SER A 114 6.76 -9.87 7.54
CA SER A 114 7.20 -8.50 7.29
C SER A 114 6.09 -7.49 7.57
N ARG A 115 4.84 -7.77 7.20
CA ARG A 115 3.68 -6.89 7.50
C ARG A 115 3.33 -6.84 8.98
N GLY A 116 3.54 -7.92 9.72
CA GLY A 116 3.34 -7.97 11.16
C GLY A 116 4.34 -7.13 11.94
N LEU A 117 5.52 -6.90 11.36
CA LEU A 117 6.59 -6.08 11.94
C LEU A 117 6.58 -4.62 11.42
N GLU A 118 5.62 -4.24 10.56
CA GLU A 118 5.53 -2.88 10.03
C GLU A 118 5.15 -1.88 11.13
N SER A 119 5.86 -0.75 11.20
CA SER A 119 5.44 0.39 12.01
C SER A 119 4.14 1.03 11.44
N PRO A 120 3.39 1.81 12.24
CA PRO A 120 2.23 2.55 11.73
C PRO A 120 2.56 3.42 10.51
N GLU A 121 3.70 4.10 10.50
CA GLU A 121 4.17 4.99 9.42
C GLU A 121 4.53 4.19 8.16
N GLN A 122 5.14 3.01 8.32
CA GLN A 122 5.43 2.11 7.21
C GLN A 122 4.13 1.58 6.59
N LYS A 123 3.16 1.23 7.44
CA LYS A 123 1.84 0.76 7.03
C LYS A 123 1.06 1.84 6.27
N THR A 124 1.04 3.08 6.75
CA THR A 124 0.39 4.20 6.04
C THR A 124 1.09 4.50 4.72
N SER A 125 2.43 4.58 4.71
CA SER A 125 3.22 4.78 3.50
C SER A 125 3.00 3.70 2.45
N ARG A 126 2.91 2.43 2.87
CA ARG A 126 2.58 1.31 1.97
C ARG A 126 1.15 1.41 1.44
N ARG A 127 0.17 1.74 2.28
CA ARG A 127 -1.22 1.95 1.84
C ARG A 127 -1.32 3.08 0.82
N LEU A 128 -0.65 4.20 1.06
CA LEU A 128 -0.61 5.35 0.15
C LEU A 128 0.04 5.00 -1.20
N ARG A 129 1.15 4.25 -1.20
CA ARG A 129 1.74 3.76 -2.46
C ARG A 129 0.79 2.86 -3.22
N ASN A 130 0.09 1.95 -2.54
CA ASN A 130 -0.88 1.06 -3.17
C ASN A 130 -2.09 1.82 -3.74
N THR A 131 -2.61 2.83 -3.04
CA THR A 131 -3.74 3.64 -3.53
C THR A 131 -3.33 4.44 -4.76
N ARG A 132 -2.16 5.09 -4.74
CA ARG A 132 -1.61 5.81 -5.90
C ARG A 132 -1.41 4.90 -7.11
N ALA A 133 -0.80 3.72 -6.91
CA ALA A 133 -0.62 2.75 -8.00
C ALA A 133 -1.95 2.26 -8.57
N THR A 134 -2.96 2.06 -7.71
CA THR A 134 -4.30 1.64 -8.15
C THR A 134 -5.00 2.75 -8.93
N ALA A 135 -4.86 4.02 -8.52
CA ALA A 135 -5.40 5.17 -9.25
C ALA A 135 -4.76 5.27 -10.63
N ALA A 136 -3.42 5.27 -10.71
CA ALA A 136 -2.69 5.31 -11.97
C ALA A 136 -3.08 4.16 -12.91
N TYR A 137 -3.24 2.94 -12.38
CA TYR A 137 -3.71 1.80 -13.19
C TYR A 137 -5.12 2.03 -13.75
N ARG A 138 -6.05 2.58 -12.95
CA ARG A 138 -7.41 2.91 -13.38
C ARG A 138 -7.44 4.02 -14.43
N ASP A 139 -6.56 5.00 -14.31
CA ASP A 139 -6.46 6.12 -15.27
C ASP A 139 -5.93 5.63 -16.64
N SER A 140 -5.09 4.59 -16.64
CA SER A 140 -4.60 3.93 -17.86
C SER A 140 -5.46 2.79 -18.39
N GLU A 141 -6.57 2.46 -17.70
CA GLU A 141 -7.41 1.29 -18.00
C GLU A 141 -8.16 1.51 -19.32
N GLN A 142 -8.10 0.52 -20.22
CA GLN A 142 -8.85 0.61 -21.48
C GLN A 142 -10.36 0.49 -21.23
N PRO A 143 -11.23 1.02 -22.11
CA PRO A 143 -12.69 0.96 -21.91
C PRO A 143 -13.23 -0.47 -21.70
N GLN A 144 -12.69 -1.44 -22.43
CA GLN A 144 -13.05 -2.86 -22.29
C GLN A 144 -12.66 -3.43 -20.93
N GLU A 145 -11.45 -3.12 -20.44
CA GLU A 145 -10.97 -3.53 -19.12
C GLU A 145 -11.84 -2.93 -18.01
N THR A 146 -12.17 -1.64 -18.15
CA THR A 146 -13.08 -0.93 -17.25
C THR A 146 -14.44 -1.61 -17.19
N ALA A 147 -15.01 -1.97 -18.35
CA ALA A 147 -16.29 -2.67 -18.43
C ALA A 147 -16.23 -4.03 -17.73
N HIS A 148 -15.22 -4.85 -18.02
CA HIS A 148 -15.02 -6.15 -17.37
C HIS A 148 -14.88 -6.01 -15.85
N ARG A 149 -14.11 -5.02 -15.37
CA ARG A 149 -13.95 -4.78 -13.93
C ARG A 149 -15.26 -4.36 -13.27
N ARG A 150 -16.04 -3.47 -13.91
CA ARG A 150 -17.37 -3.06 -13.40
C ARG A 150 -18.33 -4.23 -13.31
N VAL A 151 -18.40 -5.07 -14.35
CA VAL A 151 -19.22 -6.30 -14.34
C VAL A 151 -18.79 -7.26 -13.25
N ARG A 152 -17.47 -7.50 -13.11
CA ARG A 152 -16.93 -8.37 -12.04
C ARG A 152 -17.30 -7.84 -10.65
N ASN A 153 -17.13 -6.53 -10.43
CA ASN A 153 -17.49 -5.90 -9.16
C ASN A 153 -19.00 -6.00 -8.88
N ALA A 154 -19.85 -5.70 -9.86
CA ALA A 154 -21.30 -5.82 -9.74
C ALA A 154 -21.72 -7.25 -9.38
N ARG A 155 -21.17 -8.25 -10.08
CA ARG A 155 -21.41 -9.67 -9.78
C ARG A 155 -20.96 -10.03 -8.36
N SER A 156 -19.75 -9.63 -7.97
CA SER A 156 -19.23 -9.91 -6.63
C SER A 156 -20.10 -9.28 -5.53
N THR A 157 -20.56 -8.05 -5.74
CA THR A 157 -21.46 -7.37 -4.79
C THR A 157 -22.82 -8.05 -4.74
N ALA A 158 -23.38 -8.45 -5.89
CA ALA A 158 -24.65 -9.18 -5.93
C ALA A 158 -24.53 -10.52 -5.19
N SER A 159 -23.48 -11.30 -5.46
CA SER A 159 -23.22 -12.58 -4.77
C SER A 159 -23.01 -12.41 -3.26
N ALA A 160 -22.30 -11.37 -2.84
CA ALA A 160 -22.16 -11.06 -1.42
C ALA A 160 -23.53 -10.77 -0.79
N ARG A 161 -24.37 -9.95 -1.44
CA ARG A 161 -25.72 -9.61 -0.95
C ARG A 161 -26.68 -10.79 -0.88
N THR A 162 -26.55 -11.75 -1.78
CA THR A 162 -27.36 -12.98 -1.75
C THR A 162 -26.92 -13.94 -0.66
N ALA A 163 -25.65 -13.88 -0.26
CA ALA A 163 -25.08 -14.69 0.82
C ALA A 163 -25.13 -14.00 2.19
N GLU A 164 -25.63 -12.75 2.27
CA GLU A 164 -25.85 -12.04 3.53
C GLU A 164 -26.85 -12.81 4.39
N ASP A 165 -26.51 -13.04 5.65
CA ASP A 165 -27.48 -13.44 6.67
C ASP A 165 -28.38 -12.24 7.06
N SER A 166 -29.40 -12.52 7.87
CA SER A 166 -30.39 -11.52 8.27
C SER A 166 -29.78 -10.37 9.10
N GLU A 167 -28.78 -10.65 9.92
CA GLU A 167 -28.17 -9.67 10.82
C GLU A 167 -27.24 -8.72 10.05
N VAL A 168 -26.38 -9.27 9.18
CA VAL A 168 -25.54 -8.48 8.28
C VAL A 168 -26.40 -7.64 7.35
N ARG A 169 -27.51 -8.19 6.84
CA ARG A 169 -28.46 -7.43 6.03
C ARG A 169 -29.09 -6.27 6.81
N ARG A 170 -29.54 -6.52 8.05
CA ARG A 170 -30.13 -5.51 8.94
C ARG A 170 -29.14 -4.38 9.20
N GLN A 171 -27.92 -4.71 9.60
CA GLN A 171 -26.87 -3.72 9.87
C GLN A 171 -26.49 -2.90 8.62
N ARG A 172 -26.42 -3.53 7.44
CA ARG A 172 -26.19 -2.81 6.18
C ARG A 172 -27.31 -1.81 5.88
N LEU A 173 -28.58 -2.20 6.04
CA LEU A 173 -29.72 -1.32 5.83
C LEU A 173 -29.75 -0.17 6.85
N GLU A 174 -29.42 -0.46 8.12
CA GLU A 174 -29.30 0.54 9.17
C GLU A 174 -28.22 1.58 8.83
N ASN A 175 -27.02 1.14 8.43
CA ASN A 175 -25.94 2.03 8.00
C ASN A 175 -26.34 2.90 6.80
N ILE A 176 -27.07 2.34 5.84
CA ILE A 176 -27.60 3.10 4.69
C ILE A 176 -28.60 4.15 5.17
N ASN A 177 -29.50 3.79 6.08
CA ASN A 177 -30.50 4.71 6.62
C ASN A 177 -29.86 5.83 7.46
N GLN A 178 -28.86 5.51 8.28
CA GLN A 178 -28.09 6.50 9.03
C GLN A 178 -27.35 7.47 8.09
N PHE A 179 -26.68 6.95 7.06
CA PHE A 179 -26.02 7.79 6.06
C PHE A 179 -27.00 8.68 5.28
N ARG A 180 -28.19 8.16 4.96
CA ARG A 180 -29.26 8.98 4.35
C ARG A 180 -29.79 10.04 5.32
N ALA A 181 -29.94 9.70 6.60
CA ALA A 181 -30.38 10.64 7.62
C ALA A 181 -29.38 11.80 7.80
N THR A 182 -28.07 11.52 7.78
CA THR A 182 -27.04 12.57 7.85
C THR A 182 -27.04 13.46 6.61
N LEU A 183 -27.28 12.91 5.42
CA LEU A 183 -27.39 13.69 4.18
C LEU A 183 -28.67 14.53 4.10
N ASN A 184 -29.79 14.01 4.60
CA ASN A 184 -31.07 14.72 4.62
C ASN A 184 -31.03 15.99 5.49
N GLY A 185 -30.13 16.07 6.48
CA GLY A 185 -29.87 17.30 7.24
C GLY A 185 -29.03 18.35 6.49
N VAL A 186 -28.33 17.96 5.41
CA VAL A 186 -27.36 18.82 4.69
C VAL A 186 -27.91 19.29 3.33
N THR A 187 -28.88 18.59 2.74
CA THR A 187 -29.33 18.86 1.35
C THR A 187 -30.76 19.35 1.20
N SER A 188 -31.60 19.37 2.24
CA SER A 188 -32.90 20.03 2.20
C SER A 188 -33.40 20.29 3.61
N PRO A 189 -33.60 21.55 4.02
CA PRO A 189 -34.22 21.82 5.30
C PRO A 189 -35.64 21.22 5.32
N SER A 190 -35.98 20.54 6.42
CA SER A 190 -37.25 19.81 6.55
C SER A 190 -38.46 20.74 6.48
N ALA A 191 -39.64 20.20 6.21
CA ALA A 191 -40.88 20.98 6.24
C ALA A 191 -41.07 21.75 7.56
N SER A 192 -40.71 21.15 8.70
CA SER A 192 -40.82 21.83 10.01
C SER A 192 -39.80 22.97 10.19
N PHE A 193 -38.60 22.86 9.61
CA PHE A 193 -37.64 23.97 9.57
C PHE A 193 -38.24 25.17 8.86
N TRP A 194 -38.89 24.96 7.71
CA TRP A 194 -39.51 26.03 6.93
C TRP A 194 -40.75 26.60 7.61
N SER A 195 -41.57 25.78 8.27
CA SER A 195 -42.68 26.26 9.09
C SER A 195 -42.17 27.18 10.19
N ASN A 196 -41.12 26.81 10.92
CA ASN A 196 -40.55 27.65 11.98
C ASN A 196 -39.83 28.90 11.45
N ALA A 197 -39.19 28.80 10.28
CA ALA A 197 -38.56 29.95 9.62
C ALA A 197 -39.59 30.95 9.09
N ALA A 198 -40.83 30.54 8.80
CA ALA A 198 -41.90 31.46 8.43
C ALA A 198 -42.42 32.27 9.64
N TYR A 199 -42.46 31.65 10.83
CA TYR A 199 -42.85 32.33 12.07
C TYR A 199 -41.75 33.24 12.63
N ASN A 200 -40.48 32.84 12.50
CA ASN A 200 -39.32 33.65 12.87
C ASN A 200 -38.70 34.21 11.60
N TYR A 201 -39.22 35.33 11.10
CA TYR A 201 -38.79 35.93 9.83
C TYR A 201 -37.26 36.10 9.76
N VAL A 202 -36.61 35.31 8.91
CA VAL A 202 -35.18 35.39 8.62
C VAL A 202 -34.99 36.18 7.33
N CYS A 203 -34.49 37.41 7.42
CA CYS A 203 -34.38 38.34 6.28
C CYS A 203 -33.45 37.86 5.14
N THR A 204 -32.65 36.82 5.36
CA THR A 204 -31.75 36.24 4.35
C THR A 204 -32.41 35.15 3.50
N VAL A 205 -33.64 34.77 3.83
CA VAL A 205 -34.41 33.73 3.13
C VAL A 205 -35.40 34.39 2.18
N ASN A 206 -35.36 34.01 0.90
CA ASN A 206 -36.36 34.46 -0.08
C ASN A 206 -37.60 33.54 -0.02
N TYR A 207 -38.60 33.93 0.77
CA TYR A 207 -39.83 33.16 0.95
C TYR A 207 -40.76 33.18 -0.29
N SER A 208 -40.61 34.15 -1.19
CA SER A 208 -41.50 34.33 -2.36
C SER A 208 -41.37 33.21 -3.41
N THR A 209 -40.26 32.48 -3.41
CA THR A 209 -39.98 31.39 -4.37
C THR A 209 -40.48 30.03 -3.89
N ARG A 210 -41.04 29.93 -2.68
CA ARG A 210 -41.39 28.66 -2.01
C ARG A 210 -42.90 28.48 -1.96
N ARG A 211 -43.41 27.43 -2.61
CA ARG A 211 -44.84 27.05 -2.58
C ARG A 211 -45.31 26.49 -1.24
N ASP A 212 -44.37 26.05 -0.41
CA ASP A 212 -44.64 25.38 0.87
C ASP A 212 -44.84 26.37 2.03
N VAL A 213 -44.58 27.67 1.79
CA VAL A 213 -44.80 28.75 2.75
C VAL A 213 -45.93 29.62 2.22
N GLN A 214 -47.15 29.34 2.65
CA GLN A 214 -48.29 30.22 2.38
C GLN A 214 -48.35 31.31 3.45
N ILE A 215 -47.86 32.51 3.10
CA ILE A 215 -48.15 33.71 3.87
C ILE A 215 -49.61 34.07 3.55
N GLY A 216 -50.53 33.74 4.45
CA GLY A 216 -51.95 34.07 4.30
C GLY A 216 -52.18 35.58 4.25
N ALA A 217 -53.33 36.00 3.71
CA ALA A 217 -53.72 37.41 3.70
C ALA A 217 -53.93 37.94 5.14
N MET A 218 -53.57 39.21 5.39
CA MET A 218 -53.90 39.92 6.63
C MET A 218 -55.36 40.38 6.60
N ASP A 219 -56.30 39.44 6.60
CA ASP A 219 -57.73 39.68 6.43
C ASP A 219 -58.52 39.58 7.74
N LYS A 220 -57.95 38.97 8.79
CA LYS A 220 -58.58 38.90 10.11
C LYS A 220 -58.24 40.14 10.94
N VAL A 221 -59.23 40.71 11.60
CA VAL A 221 -59.04 41.83 12.54
C VAL A 221 -58.86 41.25 13.94
N CYS A 222 -57.81 41.67 14.65
CA CYS A 222 -57.59 41.30 16.04
C CYS A 222 -58.68 41.91 16.92
N THR A 223 -59.42 41.07 17.66
CA THR A 223 -60.47 41.50 18.59
C THR A 223 -59.97 42.36 19.75
N PHE A 224 -58.66 42.33 20.06
CA PHE A 224 -58.07 43.07 21.19
C PHE A 224 -57.52 44.45 20.83
N CYS A 225 -57.08 44.66 19.58
CA CYS A 225 -56.42 45.91 19.16
C CYS A 225 -56.89 46.45 17.81
N ASN A 226 -57.87 45.82 17.17
CA ASN A 226 -58.39 46.18 15.84
C ASN A 226 -57.36 46.24 14.69
N THR A 227 -56.13 45.75 14.90
CA THR A 227 -55.13 45.64 13.84
C THR A 227 -55.39 44.41 12.97
N LYS A 228 -55.12 44.51 11.66
CA LYS A 228 -55.15 43.37 10.74
C LYS A 228 -54.06 42.36 11.13
N LYS A 229 -54.40 41.08 11.11
CA LYS A 229 -53.55 39.95 11.52
C LYS A 229 -53.71 38.77 10.58
N TRP A 230 -52.81 37.80 10.66
CA TRP A 230 -52.92 36.57 9.86
C TRP A 230 -53.95 35.61 10.43
N GLY A 231 -54.51 34.78 9.55
CA GLY A 231 -55.59 33.86 9.84
C GLY A 231 -55.33 32.95 11.06
N ASP A 232 -54.10 32.47 11.18
CA ASP A 232 -53.67 31.47 12.17
C ASP A 232 -52.73 32.07 13.23
N GLU A 233 -52.67 33.40 13.33
CA GLU A 233 -51.85 34.06 14.35
C GLU A 233 -52.49 33.90 15.75
N GLN A 234 -51.71 33.31 16.66
CA GLN A 234 -52.12 33.06 18.05
C GLN A 234 -52.60 34.34 18.74
N PRO A 235 -53.69 34.29 19.54
CA PRO A 235 -54.15 35.45 20.31
C PRO A 235 -53.02 36.02 21.18
N GLY A 236 -52.66 37.29 20.96
CA GLY A 236 -51.67 38.01 21.79
C GLY A 236 -50.38 38.46 21.09
N LEU A 237 -50.02 37.90 19.92
CA LEU A 237 -48.81 38.31 19.19
C LEU A 237 -48.91 39.72 18.58
N VAL A 238 -50.06 40.05 17.98
CA VAL A 238 -50.35 41.39 17.41
C VAL A 238 -50.20 42.51 18.45
N ALA A 239 -50.53 42.23 19.72
CA ALA A 239 -50.50 43.23 20.80
C ALA A 239 -49.08 43.55 21.30
N LEU A 240 -48.09 42.71 21.00
CA LEU A 240 -46.69 42.95 21.36
C LEU A 240 -46.01 43.94 20.40
N GLY A 241 -46.45 44.01 19.14
CA GLY A 241 -45.95 44.97 18.15
C GLY A 241 -46.60 46.36 18.22
N ALA A 242 -47.81 46.46 18.78
CA ALA A 242 -48.56 47.72 18.85
C ALA A 242 -48.19 48.63 20.04
N LYS A 243 -47.33 48.19 20.96
CA LYS A 243 -46.91 48.98 22.13
C LYS A 243 -45.76 49.97 21.86
N SER A 244 -45.43 50.23 20.60
CA SER A 244 -44.47 51.26 20.21
C SER A 244 -45.00 52.06 19.01
N ASN A 245 -46.01 52.89 19.22
CA ASN A 245 -46.19 54.19 18.56
C ASN A 245 -47.56 54.78 18.91
N SER A 246 -47.69 55.25 20.15
CA SER A 246 -48.69 56.25 20.52
C SER A 246 -48.00 57.61 20.62
N LEU A 247 -47.64 58.18 19.48
CA LEU A 247 -47.37 59.62 19.30
C LEU A 247 -47.71 60.00 17.86
N LEU A 248 -48.96 60.43 17.67
CA LEU A 248 -49.41 61.61 16.92
C LEU A 248 -50.93 61.53 16.73
#